data_AF-A0A450XRK6-F1
#
_entry.id   AF-A0A450XRK6-F1
#
_cell.length_a   1.000
_cell.length_b   1.000
_cell.length_c   1.000
_cell.angle_alpha   90.00
_cell.angle_beta   90.00
_cell.angle_gamma   90.00
#
_symmetry.space_group_name_H-M   'P 1'
#
loop_
_entity.id
_entity.type
_entity.pdbx_description
1 polymer ?
#
loop_
_entity_poly.entity_id
_entity_poly.type
_entity_poly.pdbx_seq_one_letter_code
_entity_poly.pdbx_strand_id
1 'polypeptide(L)'
;ELMMGRRDTEEGHYQAILSGEGVMKVLFKTIKAAAGERGLARVFITGVSPVVMSDLTSGYNVAENIYLLPHFNALCGFREAEIAGMVAQIARECDLSQAQADEALAMMRTFYNG
;
A
#
# COMPACT_ATOMS: atom_id res chain seq x y z
N GLU A 1 7.49 -22.32 0.58
CA GLU A 1 7.27 -22.34 2.04
C GLU A 1 8.57 -21.96 2.74
N LEU A 2 8.57 -20.86 3.50
CA LEU A 2 9.62 -20.51 4.46
C LEU A 2 8.98 -19.68 5.58
N MET A 3 8.75 -20.38 6.71
CA MET A 3 8.82 -19.95 8.12
C MET A 3 8.00 -18.69 8.52
N MET A 4 6.74 -18.75 8.98
CA MET A 4 6.20 -19.39 10.19
C MET A 4 7.04 -19.12 11.45
N GLY A 5 6.75 -18.01 12.14
CA GLY A 5 7.29 -17.71 13.48
C GLY A 5 6.70 -16.51 14.23
N ARG A 6 5.83 -15.69 13.62
CA ARG A 6 5.34 -14.43 14.23
C ARG A 6 3.86 -14.11 13.95
N ARG A 7 3.02 -15.11 13.67
CA ARG A 7 1.66 -14.88 13.11
C ARG A 7 0.58 -14.48 14.13
N ASP A 8 0.60 -15.03 15.34
CA ASP A 8 -0.58 -14.91 16.22
C ASP A 8 -0.78 -13.50 16.80
N THR A 9 0.31 -12.78 17.09
CA THR A 9 0.22 -11.41 17.64
C THR A 9 -0.10 -10.38 16.54
N GLU A 10 0.47 -10.57 15.34
CA GLU A 10 0.28 -9.67 14.20
C GLU A 10 -1.13 -9.82 13.59
N GLU A 11 -1.68 -11.04 13.52
CA GLU A 11 -3.07 -11.27 13.12
C GLU A 11 -4.06 -10.60 14.08
N GLY A 12 -3.80 -10.64 15.39
CA GLY A 12 -4.63 -9.97 16.39
C GLY A 12 -4.65 -8.44 16.26
N HIS A 13 -3.49 -7.83 15.99
CA HIS A 13 -3.41 -6.39 15.73
C HIS A 13 -4.02 -5.99 14.40
N TYR A 14 -3.79 -6.78 13.35
CA TYR A 14 -4.37 -6.56 12.02
C TYR A 14 -5.91 -6.65 12.07
N GLN A 15 -6.44 -7.68 12.76
CA GLN A 15 -7.87 -7.80 13.01
C GLN A 15 -8.39 -6.67 13.88
N ALA A 16 -7.69 -6.22 14.91
CA ALA A 16 -8.16 -5.08 15.72
C ALA A 16 -8.33 -3.79 14.89
N ILE A 17 -7.42 -3.52 13.95
CA ILE A 17 -7.47 -2.35 13.05
C ILE A 17 -8.62 -2.45 12.03
N LEU A 18 -9.01 -3.67 11.63
CA LEU A 18 -9.99 -3.92 10.56
C LEU A 18 -11.35 -4.45 11.05
N SER A 19 -11.46 -4.85 12.32
CA SER A 19 -12.67 -5.35 12.95
C SER A 19 -13.80 -4.31 12.95
N GLY A 20 -15.00 -4.69 13.44
CA GLY A 20 -16.27 -3.99 13.27
C GLY A 20 -16.26 -2.45 13.38
N GLU A 21 -15.44 -1.90 14.28
CA GLU A 21 -15.22 -0.46 14.56
C GLU A 21 -13.73 -0.03 14.49
N GLY A 22 -12.89 -0.82 13.80
CA GLY A 22 -11.48 -0.50 13.62
C GLY A 22 -11.27 0.83 12.88
N VAL A 23 -10.16 1.50 13.21
CA VAL A 23 -9.83 2.86 12.74
C VAL A 23 -9.90 3.02 11.22
N MET A 24 -9.51 1.98 10.46
CA MET A 24 -9.56 2.00 9.00
C MET A 24 -11.01 2.04 8.50
N LYS A 25 -11.89 1.22 9.07
CA LYS A 25 -13.30 1.18 8.66
C LYS A 25 -14.02 2.49 8.95
N VAL A 26 -13.70 3.13 10.08
CA VAL A 26 -14.22 4.47 10.43
C VAL A 26 -13.73 5.52 9.43
N LEU A 27 -12.45 5.50 9.07
CA LEU A 27 -11.87 6.40 8.07
C LEU A 27 -12.60 6.27 6.73
N PHE A 28 -12.73 5.06 6.18
CA PHE A 28 -13.38 4.84 4.89
C PHE A 28 -14.87 5.18 4.89
N LYS A 29 -15.60 4.90 5.98
CA LYS A 29 -16.99 5.37 6.15
C LYS A 29 -17.08 6.90 6.11
N THR A 30 -16.15 7.58 6.77
CA THR A 30 -16.10 9.05 6.81
C THR A 30 -15.82 9.63 5.42
N ILE A 31 -14.85 9.06 4.70
CA ILE A 31 -14.55 9.46 3.33
C ILE A 31 -15.76 9.23 2.41
N LYS A 32 -16.43 8.07 2.53
CA LYS A 32 -17.64 7.76 1.75
C LYS A 32 -18.76 8.77 2.00
N ALA A 33 -19.02 9.12 3.26
CA ALA A 33 -20.03 10.12 3.61
C ALA A 33 -19.65 11.51 3.07
N ALA A 34 -18.37 11.88 3.11
CA ALA A 34 -17.89 13.14 2.57
C ALA A 34 -18.03 13.22 1.04
N ALA A 35 -17.83 12.10 0.34
CA ALA A 35 -17.99 12.01 -1.10
C ALA A 35 -19.45 12.07 -1.57
N GLY A 36 -20.39 11.56 -0.76
CA GLY A 36 -21.81 11.58 -1.09
C GLY A 36 -22.51 12.91 -0.82
N GLU A 37 -22.17 13.59 0.29
CA GLU A 37 -23.00 14.70 0.80
C GLU A 37 -22.22 15.96 1.21
N ARG A 38 -20.89 15.91 1.34
CA ARG A 38 -20.10 16.99 1.98
C ARG A 38 -19.00 17.61 1.12
N GLY A 39 -19.09 17.47 -0.20
CA GLY A 39 -18.25 18.23 -1.15
C GLY A 39 -16.89 17.60 -1.49
N LEU A 40 -16.63 16.35 -1.11
CA LEU A 40 -15.43 15.64 -1.55
C LEU A 40 -15.65 15.04 -2.95
N ALA A 41 -15.17 15.71 -3.99
CA ALA A 41 -15.48 15.32 -5.38
C ALA A 41 -14.82 14.02 -5.83
N ARG A 42 -13.57 13.76 -5.43
CA ARG A 42 -12.79 12.57 -5.84
C ARG A 42 -11.79 12.17 -4.75
N VAL A 43 -11.53 10.87 -4.66
CA VAL A 43 -10.56 10.28 -3.73
C VAL A 43 -9.68 9.33 -4.51
N PHE A 44 -8.37 9.49 -4.35
CA PHE A 44 -7.38 8.57 -4.90
C PHE A 44 -6.57 8.00 -3.73
N ILE A 45 -6.50 6.67 -3.65
CA ILE A 45 -5.90 5.97 -2.51
C ILE A 45 -4.73 5.14 -3.03
N THR A 46 -3.54 5.38 -2.48
CA THR A 46 -2.30 4.68 -2.83
C THR A 46 -1.78 3.85 -1.66
N GLY A 47 -1.00 2.80 -1.94
CA GLY A 47 -0.29 2.04 -0.89
C GLY A 47 -1.20 1.19 0.00
N VAL A 48 -2.40 0.83 -0.47
CA VAL A 48 -3.29 -0.07 0.25
C VAL A 48 -2.83 -1.51 -0.01
N SER A 49 -2.51 -2.24 1.05
CA SER A 49 -2.23 -3.67 0.93
C SER A 49 -3.44 -4.41 0.32
N PRO A 50 -3.23 -5.36 -0.61
CA PRO A 50 -4.31 -6.20 -1.16
C PRO A 50 -5.16 -6.88 -0.08
N VAL A 51 -4.59 -7.16 1.09
CA VAL A 51 -5.29 -7.77 2.23
C VAL A 51 -6.25 -6.78 2.90
N VAL A 52 -5.96 -5.47 2.86
CA VAL A 52 -6.87 -4.44 3.39
C VAL A 52 -8.04 -4.23 2.42
N MET A 53 -7.81 -4.48 1.12
CA MET A 53 -8.84 -4.37 0.08
C MET A 53 -9.94 -5.44 0.22
N SER A 54 -9.62 -6.68 0.60
CA SER A 54 -10.62 -7.73 0.77
C SER A 54 -11.63 -7.38 1.86
N ASP A 55 -11.16 -6.77 2.96
CA ASP A 55 -12.01 -6.41 4.11
C ASP A 55 -12.79 -5.09 3.87
N LEU A 56 -12.32 -4.26 2.93
CA LEU A 56 -12.99 -3.02 2.51
C LEU A 56 -14.20 -3.22 1.61
N THR A 57 -14.36 -4.40 1.00
CA THR A 57 -15.43 -4.72 0.05
C THR A 57 -16.85 -4.50 0.61
N SER A 58 -17.04 -4.58 1.93
CA SER A 58 -18.33 -4.29 2.57
C SER A 58 -18.54 -2.83 3.00
N GLY A 59 -17.44 -2.08 3.25
CA GLY A 59 -17.49 -0.73 3.83
C GLY A 59 -17.30 0.41 2.82
N TYR A 60 -16.59 0.14 1.71
CA TYR A 60 -16.16 1.14 0.74
C TYR A 60 -16.43 0.69 -0.71
N ASN A 61 -17.62 0.14 -0.94
CA ASN A 61 -18.13 -0.32 -2.24
C ASN A 61 -18.32 0.78 -3.32
N VAL A 62 -17.85 1.99 -3.05
CA VAL A 62 -17.86 3.14 -3.97
C VAL A 62 -16.51 3.38 -4.62
N ALA A 63 -15.46 2.65 -4.21
CA ALA A 63 -14.14 2.74 -4.83
C ALA A 63 -14.00 1.81 -6.01
N GLU A 64 -13.38 2.33 -7.06
CA GLU A 64 -12.88 1.55 -8.18
C GLU A 64 -11.41 1.24 -7.96
N ASN A 65 -11.04 -0.02 -8.17
CA ASN A 65 -9.66 -0.43 -8.10
C ASN A 65 -8.97 -0.22 -9.45
N ILE A 66 -8.00 0.69 -9.48
CA ILE A 66 -7.26 1.05 -10.70
C ILE A 66 -5.76 0.75 -10.62
N TYR A 67 -5.29 -0.02 -9.62
CA TYR A 67 -3.85 -0.26 -9.41
C TYR A 67 -3.16 -1.00 -10.59
N LEU A 68 -3.91 -1.78 -11.37
CA LEU A 68 -3.38 -2.49 -12.55
C LEU A 68 -3.41 -1.67 -13.84
N LEU A 69 -4.00 -0.48 -13.84
CA LEU A 69 -4.14 0.31 -15.05
C LEU A 69 -2.84 1.11 -15.30
N PRO A 70 -2.04 0.75 -16.32
CA PRO A 70 -0.69 1.33 -16.49
C PRO A 70 -0.67 2.84 -16.66
N HIS A 71 -1.77 3.40 -17.19
CA HIS A 71 -1.95 4.84 -17.38
C HIS A 71 -1.95 5.62 -16.05
N PHE A 72 -2.29 4.95 -14.93
CA PHE A 72 -2.35 5.57 -13.60
C PHE A 72 -1.09 5.33 -12.76
N ASN A 73 -0.18 4.44 -13.19
CA ASN A 73 1.03 4.08 -12.44
C ASN A 73 1.99 5.27 -12.20
N ALA A 74 1.88 6.32 -13.03
CA ALA A 74 2.71 7.52 -12.92
C ALA A 74 1.97 8.75 -12.35
N LEU A 75 0.71 8.61 -11.91
CA LEU A 75 -0.04 9.73 -11.34
C LEU A 75 0.47 10.13 -9.95
N CYS A 76 0.73 9.16 -9.09
CA CYS A 76 1.29 9.35 -7.76
C CYS A 76 2.24 8.20 -7.45
N GLY A 77 3.53 8.50 -7.26
CA GLY A 77 4.55 7.49 -6.97
C GLY A 77 5.87 7.77 -7.70
N PHE A 78 6.76 6.80 -7.68
CA PHE A 78 8.06 6.86 -8.34
C PHE A 78 8.16 5.80 -9.43
N ARG A 79 8.78 6.14 -10.55
CA ARG A 79 9.18 5.20 -11.59
C ARG A 79 10.35 4.36 -11.09
N GLU A 80 10.51 3.18 -11.67
CA GLU A 80 11.63 2.30 -11.32
C GLU A 80 13.00 2.96 -11.43
N ALA A 81 13.21 3.82 -12.44
CA ALA A 81 14.45 4.58 -12.58
C ALA A 81 14.66 5.59 -11.44
N GLU A 82 13.59 6.20 -10.93
CA GLU A 82 13.63 7.12 -9.79
C GLU A 82 13.92 6.36 -8.50
N ILE A 83 13.28 5.21 -8.30
CA ILE A 83 13.54 4.30 -7.17
C ILE A 83 14.99 3.81 -7.21
N ALA A 84 15.50 3.39 -8.38
CA ALA A 84 16.88 2.96 -8.54
C ALA A 84 17.88 4.05 -8.18
N GLY A 85 17.61 5.29 -8.58
CA GLY A 85 18.41 6.46 -8.18
C GLY A 85 18.41 6.67 -6.66
N MET A 86 17.24 6.61 -6.03
CA MET A 86 17.10 6.77 -4.57
C MET A 86 17.77 5.66 -3.79
N VAL A 87 17.59 4.39 -4.19
CA VAL A 87 18.21 3.24 -3.53
C VAL A 87 19.73 3.30 -3.66
N ALA A 88 20.25 3.69 -4.83
CA ALA A 88 21.69 3.89 -5.01
C ALA A 88 22.22 5.04 -4.14
N GLN A 89 21.45 6.11 -3.95
CA GLN A 89 21.83 7.19 -3.03
C GLN A 89 21.87 6.71 -1.58
N ILE A 90 20.84 6.02 -1.12
CA ILE A 90 20.77 5.46 0.24
C ILE A 90 21.94 4.50 0.48
N ALA A 91 22.24 3.63 -0.50
CA ALA A 91 23.34 2.69 -0.38
C ALA A 91 24.68 3.39 -0.19
N ARG A 92 24.94 4.49 -0.92
CA ARG A 92 26.15 5.31 -0.72
C ARG A 92 26.18 6.00 0.64
N GLU A 93 25.06 6.57 1.08
CA GLU A 93 24.99 7.28 2.36
C GLU A 93 25.13 6.34 3.57
N CYS A 94 24.80 5.07 3.40
CA CYS A 94 24.83 4.04 4.44
C CYS A 94 26.01 3.06 4.30
N ASP A 95 26.98 3.32 3.42
CA ASP A 95 28.12 2.43 3.12
C ASP A 95 27.70 0.98 2.79
N LEU A 96 26.57 0.82 2.08
CA LEU A 96 26.06 -0.47 1.63
C LEU A 96 26.65 -0.82 0.26
N SER A 97 26.83 -2.12 0.03
CA SER A 97 27.33 -2.62 -1.25
C SER A 97 26.28 -2.48 -2.37
N GLN A 98 26.76 -2.41 -3.62
CA GLN A 98 25.88 -2.42 -4.79
C GLN A 98 24.97 -3.67 -4.83
N ALA A 99 25.47 -4.83 -4.38
CA ALA A 99 24.68 -6.05 -4.31
C ALA A 99 23.45 -5.91 -3.38
N GLN A 100 23.59 -5.20 -2.26
CA GLN A 100 22.48 -4.93 -1.34
C GLN A 100 21.46 -3.94 -1.95
N ALA A 101 21.94 -2.94 -2.70
CA ALA A 101 21.07 -2.04 -3.44
C ALA A 101 20.26 -2.78 -4.52
N ASP A 102 20.92 -3.68 -5.26
CA ASP A 102 20.28 -4.48 -6.30
C ASP A 102 19.26 -5.48 -5.72
N GLU A 103 19.57 -6.08 -4.56
CA GLU A 103 18.65 -6.94 -3.82
C GLU A 103 17.40 -6.17 -3.36
N ALA A 104 17.59 -4.97 -2.81
CA ALA A 104 16.47 -4.10 -2.41
C ALA A 104 15.57 -3.75 -3.60
N LEU A 105 16.15 -3.43 -4.76
CA LEU A 105 15.40 -3.18 -5.99
C LEU A 105 14.64 -4.42 -6.48
N ALA A 106 15.26 -5.60 -6.43
CA ALA A 106 14.60 -6.85 -6.81
C ALA A 106 13.42 -7.18 -5.89
N MET A 107 13.57 -6.92 -4.59
CA MET A 107 12.49 -7.04 -3.62
C MET A 107 11.34 -6.07 -3.94
N MET A 108 11.65 -4.79 -4.20
CA MET A 108 10.64 -3.79 -4.55
C MET A 108 9.88 -4.17 -5.82
N ARG A 109 10.57 -4.64 -6.86
CA ARG A 109 9.92 -5.15 -8.09
C ARG A 109 8.97 -6.31 -7.81
N THR A 110 9.35 -7.22 -6.93
CA THR A 110 8.54 -8.41 -6.64
C THR A 110 7.26 -8.06 -5.86
N PHE A 111 7.33 -7.10 -4.94
CA PHE A 111 6.23 -6.84 -4.00
C PHE A 111 5.42 -5.57 -4.31
N TYR A 112 5.95 -4.62 -5.09
CA TYR A 112 5.33 -3.29 -5.28
C TYR A 112 5.03 -2.92 -6.74
N ASN A 113 5.46 -3.72 -7.74
CA ASN A 113 5.13 -3.45 -9.15
C ASN A 113 3.77 -4.02 -9.61
N GLY A 114 3.02 -4.69 -8.74
CA GLY A 114 1.75 -5.33 -9.10
C GLY A 114 1.93 -6.67 -9.80
#